data_AF-A0A235HVZ4-F1
#
_entry.id   AF-A0A235HVZ4-F1
#
_cell.length_a   1.000
_cell.length_b   1.000
_cell.length_c   1.000
_cell.angle_alpha   90.00
_cell.angle_beta   90.00
_cell.angle_gamma   90.00
#
_symmetry.space_group_name_H-M   'P 1'
#
loop_
_entity.id
_entity.type
_entity.pdbx_description
1 polymer ?
#
loop_
_entity_poly.entity_id
_entity_poly.type
_entity_poly.pdbx_seq_one_letter_code
_entity_poly.pdbx_strand_id
1 'polypeptide(L)' 'MEKWAASELKQADLGDARRNKRLVRIVEDLAAQPSSSVPQACGNIQAKPRA' A
#
# COMPACT_ATOMS: atom_id res chain seq x y z
N MET A 1 6.11 -4.02 15.02
CA MET A 1 5.42 -2.72 15.08
C MET A 1 3.99 -2.98 14.72
N GLU A 2 3.06 -2.89 15.68
CA GLU A 2 1.64 -3.05 15.37
C GLU A 2 1.28 -2.05 14.27
N LYS A 3 0.76 -2.58 13.17
CA LYS A 3 0.57 -1.85 11.92
C LYS A 3 -0.54 -0.83 12.14
N TRP A 4 -0.17 0.40 12.47
CA TRP A 4 -1.10 1.54 12.55
C TRP A 4 -2.09 1.53 11.37
N ALA A 5 -1.58 1.31 10.15
CA ALA A 5 -2.39 1.16 8.95
C ALA A 5 -3.44 0.03 9.02
N ALA A 6 -3.14 -1.10 9.65
CA ALA A 6 -4.09 -2.20 9.82
C ALA A 6 -5.18 -1.88 10.84
N SER A 7 -4.89 -1.05 11.84
CA SER A 7 -5.88 -0.58 12.81
C SER A 7 -6.84 0.43 12.18
N GLU A 8 -6.30 1.43 11.46
CA GLU A 8 -7.08 2.45 10.77
C GLU A 8 -7.95 1.87 9.65
N LEU A 9 -7.41 0.92 8.88
CA LEU A 9 -8.12 0.33 7.74
C LEU A 9 -8.92 -0.92 8.10
N LYS A 10 -9.09 -1.24 9.39
CA LYS A 10 -9.82 -2.43 9.83
C LYS A 10 -11.28 -2.44 9.39
N GLN A 11 -11.88 -1.26 9.23
CA GLN A 11 -13.26 -1.08 8.78
C GLN A 11 -13.38 -0.90 7.26
N ALA A 12 -12.27 -0.88 6.53
CA ALA A 12 -12.29 -0.77 5.08
C ALA A 12 -12.76 -2.11 4.49
N ASP A 13 -13.92 -2.10 3.84
CA ASP A 13 -14.45 -3.24 3.11
C ASP A 13 -14.55 -2.94 1.61
N LEU A 14 -13.57 -3.44 0.86
CA LEU A 14 -13.53 -3.35 -0.62
C LEU A 14 -14.26 -4.53 -1.29
N GLY A 15 -14.99 -5.36 -0.54
CA GLY A 15 -15.68 -6.55 -1.04
C GLY A 15 -14.76 -7.73 -1.42
N ASP A 16 -13.44 -7.57 -1.30
CA ASP A 16 -12.46 -8.65 -1.45
C ASP A 16 -11.38 -8.51 -0.36
N ALA A 17 -11.25 -9.53 0.49
CA ALA A 17 -10.27 -9.59 1.56
C ALA A 17 -8.82 -9.41 1.07
N ARG A 18 -8.51 -9.79 -0.18
CA ARG A 18 -7.20 -9.56 -0.79
C ARG A 18 -6.96 -8.08 -1.09
N ARG A 19 -8.00 -7.33 -1.48
CA ARG A 19 -7.91 -5.88 -1.70
C ARG A 19 -7.73 -5.15 -0.37
N ASN A 20 -8.43 -5.56 0.68
CA ASN A 20 -8.24 -5.00 2.03
C ASN A 20 -6.80 -5.23 2.52
N LYS A 21 -6.25 -6.44 2.34
CA LYS A 21 -4.83 -6.73 2.66
C LYS A 21 -3.85 -5.89 1.85
N ARG A 22 -4.13 -5.68 0.56
CA ARG A 22 -3.30 -4.84 -0.31
C ARG A 22 -3.34 -3.37 0.10
N LEU A 23 -4.52 -2.86 0.47
CA LEU A 23 -4.69 -1.48 0.94
C LEU A 23 -3.83 -1.21 2.18
N VAL A 24 -3.88 -2.11 3.16
CA VAL A 24 -3.05 -2.03 4.38
C VAL A 24 -1.56 -1.96 4.02
N ARG A 25 -1.10 -2.81 3.08
CA ARG A 25 0.30 -2.79 2.65
C ARG A 25 0.71 -1.49 1.96
N ILE A 26 -0.13 -0.95 1.07
CA ILE A 26 0.13 0.33 0.39
C ILE A 26 0.29 1.46 1.40
N VAL A 27 -0.59 1.51 2.41
CA VAL A 27 -0.54 2.57 3.43
C VAL A 27 0.66 2.39 4.37
N GLU A 28 1.07 1.16 4.67
CA GLU A 28 2.32 0.90 5.40
C GLU A 28 3.54 1.37 4.62
N ASP A 29 3.62 1.02 3.34
CA ASP A 29 4.73 1.38 2.46
C ASP A 29 4.80 2.92 2.30
N LEU A 30 3.65 3.59 2.17
CA LEU A 30 3.57 5.05 2.12
C LEU A 30 3.92 5.71 3.46
N ALA A 31 3.48 5.16 4.59
CA ALA A 31 3.80 5.68 5.91
C ALA A 31 5.30 5.57 6.23
N ALA A 32 5.99 4.57 5.68
CA ALA A 32 7.44 4.43 5.79
C ALA A 32 8.20 5.49 4.97
N GLN A 33 7.63 5.97 3.87
CA GLN A 33 8.25 6.93 2.95
C GLN A 33 7.23 7.99 2.49
N PRO A 34 6.77 8.89 3.37
CA PRO A 34 5.69 9.83 3.07
C PRO A 34 6.02 10.85 1.98
N SER A 35 7.32 11.07 1.73
CA SER A 35 7.85 11.94 0.67
C SER A 35 8.03 11.25 -0.68
N SER A 36 7.85 9.92 -0.76
CA SER A 36 7.93 9.17 -2.02
C SER A 36 6.57 9.10 -2.70
N SER A 37 6.56 9.08 -4.03
CA SER A 37 5.31 8.85 -4.78
C SER A 37 4.74 7.45 -4.47
N VAL A 38 3.42 7.28 -4.54
CA VAL A 38 2.74 5.99 -4.28
C VAL A 38 3.38 4.81 -5.05
N PRO A 39 3.74 4.93 -6.35
CA PRO A 39 4.44 3.87 -7.07
C PRO A 39 5.86 3.59 -6.58
N GLN A 40 6.58 4.61 -6.09
CA GLN A 40 7.91 4.45 -5.50
C GLN A 40 7.84 3.78 -4.13
N ALA A 41 6.91 4.20 -3.28
CA ALA A 41 6.71 3.63 -1.95
C ALA A 41 6.28 2.16 -2.02
N CYS A 42 5.35 1.81 -2.91
CA CYS A 42 4.83 0.43 -3.07
C CYS A 42 5.76 -0.53 -3.84
N GLY A 43 6.96 -0.09 -4.21
CA GLY A 43 8.05 -0.96 -4.69
C GLY A 43 7.98 -1.48 -6.12
N ASN A 44 6.91 -1.29 -6.91
CA ASN A 44 6.92 -1.72 -8.31
C ASN A 44 5.81 -1.13 -9.20
N ILE A 45 6.10 -0.03 -9.91
CA ILE A 45 5.77 0.10 -11.34
C ILE A 45 6.77 1.06 -12.00
N GLN A 46 8.04 0.65 -12.08
CA GLN A 46 8.81 1.14 -13.22
C GLN A 46 8.24 0.40 -14.43
N ALA A 47 7.41 1.09 -15.20
CA ALA A 47 7.12 0.67 -16.56
C ALA A 47 8.46 0.68 -17.31
N LYS A 48 9.21 -0.42 -17.24
CA LYS A 48 10.37 -0.60 -18.11
C LYS A 48 9.84 -0.47 -19.53
N PRO A 49 10.40 0.43 -20.36
CA PRO A 49 9.98 0.52 -21.75
C PRO A 49 10.19 -0.86 -22.36
N ARG A 50 9.16 -1.35 -23.03
CA ARG A 50 9.23 -2.60 -23.79
C ARG A 50 10.23 -2.37 -24.92
N ALA A 51 11.40 -2.99 -24.81
CA ALA A 51 12.37 -3.08 -25.90
C ALA A 51 11.80 -3.93 -27.04
#